data_AF-A0A4U7DUK3-F1
#
_entry.id   AF-A0A4U7DUK3-F1
#
_cell.length_a   1.000
_cell.length_b   1.000
_cell.length_c   1.000
_cell.angle_alpha   90.00
_cell.angle_beta   90.00
_cell.angle_gamma   90.00
#
_symmetry.space_group_name_H-M   'P 1'
#
loop_
_entity.id
_entity.type
_entity.pdbx_description
1 polymer ?
#
loop_
_entity_poly.entity_id
_entity_poly.type
_entity_poly.pdbx_seq_one_letter_code
_entity_poly.pdbx_strand_id
1 'polypeptide(L)'
;MRLPSRTEAAQQRRPKHYRTRPSTRPPTTDSDITLATIAHLRRALTASTASDAAGVKAALFRATRTIDETYHPDIAAAIRTARSVDPVSRTVRQYIRELLRRLVAVVNYWEPSK
;
A
#
# COMPACT_ATOMS: atom_id res chain seq x y z
N MET A 1 -49.11 -3.28 53.06
CA MET A 1 -47.65 -3.36 53.24
C MET A 1 -46.98 -3.30 51.88
N ARG A 2 -46.12 -2.32 51.63
CA ARG A 2 -45.37 -2.11 50.38
C ARG A 2 -43.90 -1.85 50.74
N LEU A 3 -43.00 -2.72 50.28
CA LEU A 3 -41.56 -2.47 50.23
C LEU A 3 -41.26 -1.51 49.06
N PRO A 4 -40.40 -0.50 49.23
CA PRO A 4 -39.78 0.20 48.11
C PRO A 4 -38.46 -0.46 47.71
N SER A 5 -38.41 -0.98 46.49
CA SER A 5 -37.22 -1.54 45.86
C SER A 5 -36.31 -0.43 45.33
N ARG A 6 -35.09 -0.42 45.85
CA ARG A 6 -33.80 -0.01 45.27
C ARG A 6 -33.87 0.45 43.80
N THR A 7 -33.74 1.76 43.58
CA THR A 7 -33.52 2.36 42.26
C THR A 7 -32.09 2.08 41.81
N GLU A 8 -31.92 1.01 41.05
CA GLU A 8 -30.68 0.71 40.35
C GLU A 8 -30.61 1.60 39.11
N ALA A 9 -29.67 2.54 39.11
CA ALA A 9 -29.38 3.44 38.00
C ALA A 9 -28.78 2.63 36.83
N ALA A 10 -29.65 2.00 36.04
CA ALA A 10 -29.29 1.44 34.75
C ALA A 10 -29.10 2.59 33.75
N GLN A 11 -27.89 3.13 33.69
CA GLN A 11 -27.40 3.87 32.51
C GLN A 11 -27.53 2.95 31.29
N GLN A 12 -28.64 3.08 30.57
CA GLN A 12 -28.83 2.51 29.24
C GLN A 12 -27.76 3.09 28.32
N ARG A 13 -26.62 2.40 28.23
CA ARG A 13 -25.63 2.58 27.18
C ARG A 13 -26.30 2.19 25.86
N ARG A 14 -26.75 3.20 25.13
CA ARG A 14 -27.24 3.08 23.75
C ARG A 14 -26.20 2.29 22.92
N PRO A 15 -26.58 1.22 22.20
CA PRO A 15 -25.69 0.67 21.21
C PRO A 15 -25.50 1.74 20.12
N LYS A 16 -24.26 2.24 20.01
CA LYS A 16 -23.87 3.03 18.84
C LYS A 16 -23.96 2.07 17.65
N HIS A 17 -25.01 2.20 16.86
CA HIS A 17 -25.08 1.61 15.53
C HIS A 17 -23.94 2.19 14.70
N TYR A 18 -22.79 1.52 14.71
CA TYR A 18 -21.81 1.68 13.66
C TYR A 18 -22.50 1.22 12.39
N ARG A 19 -22.97 2.17 11.59
CA ARG A 19 -23.36 1.92 10.22
C ARG A 19 -22.06 1.55 9.51
N THR A 20 -21.71 0.27 9.50
CA THR A 20 -20.71 -0.28 8.61
C THR A 20 -21.27 -0.05 7.22
N ARG A 21 -20.94 1.09 6.61
CA ARG A 21 -21.19 1.30 5.18
C ARG A 21 -20.45 0.16 4.51
N PRO A 22 -21.13 -0.79 3.84
CA PRO A 22 -20.42 -1.81 3.08
C PRO A 22 -19.56 -1.03 2.09
N SER A 23 -18.24 -1.18 2.21
CA SER A 23 -17.30 -0.60 1.27
C SER A 23 -17.64 -1.19 -0.08
N THR A 24 -18.39 -0.45 -0.89
CA THR A 24 -18.76 -0.77 -2.27
C THR A 24 -17.56 -0.56 -3.17
N ARG A 25 -16.37 -0.93 -2.69
CA ARG A 25 -15.20 -1.04 -3.54
C ARG A 25 -15.38 -2.36 -4.26
N PRO A 26 -15.56 -2.38 -5.59
CA PRO A 26 -15.56 -3.63 -6.32
C PRO A 26 -14.29 -4.41 -5.95
N PRO A 27 -14.31 -5.75 -6.01
CA PRO A 27 -13.07 -6.53 -5.89
C PRO A 27 -12.06 -5.86 -6.82
N THR A 28 -10.96 -5.37 -6.24
CA THR A 28 -9.96 -4.67 -7.03
C THR A 28 -9.34 -5.76 -7.89
N THR A 29 -9.55 -5.67 -9.20
CA THR A 29 -9.09 -6.72 -10.12
C THR A 29 -7.57 -6.80 -9.99
N ASP A 30 -7.01 -7.98 -10.18
CA ASP A 30 -5.54 -8.17 -10.17
C ASP A 30 -4.84 -7.18 -11.14
N SER A 31 -5.48 -6.87 -12.26
CA SER A 31 -5.05 -5.83 -13.20
C SER A 31 -5.04 -4.41 -12.61
N ASP A 32 -6.02 -4.05 -11.77
CA ASP A 32 -6.08 -2.73 -11.13
C ASP A 32 -4.95 -2.58 -10.08
N ILE A 33 -4.66 -3.66 -9.35
CA ILE A 33 -3.54 -3.74 -8.40
C ILE A 33 -2.20 -3.61 -9.14
N THR A 34 -2.06 -4.31 -10.24
CA THR A 34 -0.88 -4.30 -11.12
C THR A 34 -0.64 -2.90 -11.66
N LEU A 35 -1.65 -2.25 -12.25
CA LEU A 35 -1.56 -0.89 -12.79
C LEU A 35 -1.22 0.15 -11.71
N ALA A 36 -1.85 0.06 -10.54
CA ALA A 36 -1.55 0.95 -9.43
C ALA A 36 -0.12 0.77 -8.90
N THR A 37 0.37 -0.48 -8.84
CA THR A 37 1.75 -0.79 -8.46
C THR A 37 2.74 -0.22 -9.48
N ILE A 38 2.50 -0.39 -10.78
CA ILE A 38 3.30 0.22 -11.86
C ILE A 38 3.36 1.74 -11.69
N ALA A 39 2.21 2.38 -11.44
CA ALA A 39 2.14 3.83 -11.26
C ALA A 39 3.00 4.30 -10.07
N HIS A 40 2.99 3.57 -8.95
CA HIS A 40 3.83 3.87 -7.81
C HIS A 40 5.33 3.67 -8.09
N LEU A 41 5.70 2.61 -8.81
CA LEU A 41 7.09 2.37 -9.22
C LEU A 41 7.60 3.46 -10.19
N ARG A 42 6.79 3.89 -11.16
CA ARG A 42 7.11 5.01 -12.06
C ARG A 42 7.30 6.33 -11.31
N ARG A 43 6.48 6.58 -10.29
CA ARG A 43 6.66 7.74 -9.39
C ARG A 43 7.96 7.65 -8.60
N ALA A 44 8.31 6.47 -8.08
CA ALA A 44 9.59 6.26 -7.41
C ALA A 44 10.78 6.51 -8.36
N LEU A 45 10.67 6.09 -9.63
CA LEU A 45 11.70 6.33 -10.64
C LEU A 45 11.86 7.83 -10.91
N THR A 46 10.74 8.55 -11.04
CA THR A 46 10.71 10.01 -11.26
C THR A 46 11.34 10.76 -10.08
N ALA A 47 10.98 10.40 -8.84
CA ALA A 47 11.58 10.98 -7.64
C ALA A 47 13.09 10.67 -7.56
N SER A 48 13.50 9.45 -7.91
CA SER A 48 14.92 9.08 -7.98
C SER A 48 15.67 9.88 -9.04
N THR A 49 15.08 10.16 -10.19
CA THR A 49 15.68 11.05 -11.21
C THR A 49 15.85 12.48 -10.70
N ALA A 50 14.88 12.99 -9.94
CA ALA A 50 14.93 14.30 -9.30
C ALA A 50 15.82 14.37 -8.04
N SER A 51 16.43 13.25 -7.64
CA SER A 51 17.18 13.13 -6.37
C SER A 51 16.32 13.43 -5.12
N ASP A 52 15.00 13.22 -5.22
CA ASP A 52 14.05 13.35 -4.11
C ASP A 52 13.97 12.03 -3.32
N ALA A 53 14.76 11.95 -2.25
CA ALA A 53 14.79 10.79 -1.36
C ALA A 53 13.44 10.51 -0.66
N ALA A 54 12.71 11.56 -0.28
CA ALA A 54 11.44 11.43 0.41
C ALA A 54 10.36 10.91 -0.55
N GLY A 55 10.33 11.42 -1.78
CA GLY A 55 9.45 10.95 -2.85
C GLY A 55 9.69 9.48 -3.21
N VAL A 56 10.95 9.05 -3.29
CA VAL A 56 11.30 7.63 -3.51
C VAL A 56 10.73 6.75 -2.39
N LYS A 57 11.02 7.08 -1.13
CA LYS A 57 10.54 6.30 0.04
C LYS A 57 9.01 6.26 0.10
N ALA A 58 8.35 7.38 -0.14
CA ALA A 58 6.88 7.47 -0.15
C ALA A 58 6.25 6.65 -1.29
N ALA A 59 6.82 6.70 -2.48
CA ALA A 59 6.33 5.95 -3.64
C ALA A 59 6.54 4.44 -3.46
N LEU A 60 7.70 4.01 -2.98
CA LEU A 60 7.97 2.60 -2.65
C LEU A 60 7.05 2.09 -1.54
N PHE A 61 6.78 2.91 -0.51
CA PHE A 61 5.83 2.55 0.55
C PHE A 61 4.42 2.30 0.01
N ARG A 62 3.95 3.16 -0.92
CA ARG A 62 2.66 2.97 -1.57
C ARG A 62 2.64 1.72 -2.46
N ALA A 63 3.73 1.45 -3.18
CA ALA A 63 3.87 0.23 -3.97
C ALA A 63 3.78 -1.03 -3.09
N THR A 64 4.48 -1.09 -1.94
CA THR A 64 4.37 -2.22 -0.99
C THR A 64 2.96 -2.40 -0.44
N ARG A 65 2.20 -1.31 -0.24
CA ARG A 65 0.81 -1.39 0.24
C ARG A 65 -0.19 -1.83 -0.82
N THR A 66 0.20 -1.75 -2.09
CA THR A 66 -0.69 -1.99 -3.22
C THR A 66 -0.48 -3.40 -3.77
N ILE A 67 0.78 -3.85 -3.89
CA ILE A 67 1.11 -5.19 -4.34
C ILE A 67 0.45 -6.23 -3.41
N ASP A 68 -0.20 -7.24 -4.00
CA ASP A 68 -0.66 -8.39 -3.24
C ASP A 68 0.54 -9.30 -2.96
N GLU A 69 1.03 -9.26 -1.72
CA GLU A 69 2.17 -10.04 -1.28
C GLU A 69 1.90 -11.55 -1.30
N THR A 70 0.62 -11.96 -1.26
CA THR A 70 0.21 -13.37 -1.34
C THR A 70 0.52 -13.94 -2.72
N TYR A 71 0.28 -13.16 -3.77
CA TYR A 71 0.51 -13.57 -5.16
C TYR A 71 1.89 -13.16 -5.69
N HIS A 72 2.50 -12.13 -5.11
CA HIS A 72 3.76 -11.56 -5.60
C HIS A 72 4.80 -11.30 -4.49
N PRO A 73 5.23 -12.34 -3.75
CA PRO A 73 6.14 -12.19 -2.61
C PRO A 73 7.51 -11.64 -3.03
N ASP A 74 8.05 -12.05 -4.19
CA ASP A 74 9.37 -11.61 -4.66
C ASP A 74 9.40 -10.12 -5.01
N ILE A 75 8.31 -9.61 -5.59
CA ILE A 75 8.18 -8.17 -5.89
C ILE A 75 8.03 -7.37 -4.60
N ALA A 76 7.20 -7.84 -3.68
CA ALA A 76 7.05 -7.21 -2.37
C ALA A 76 8.39 -7.16 -1.62
N ALA A 77 9.18 -8.23 -1.68
CA ALA A 77 10.52 -8.29 -1.12
C ALA A 77 11.48 -7.29 -1.81
N ALA A 78 11.51 -7.25 -3.14
CA ALA A 78 12.36 -6.32 -3.90
C ALA A 78 12.04 -4.85 -3.59
N ILE A 79 10.74 -4.49 -3.48
CA ILE A 79 10.31 -3.14 -3.10
C ILE A 79 10.73 -2.82 -1.66
N ARG A 80 10.62 -3.78 -0.73
CA ARG A 80 11.07 -3.61 0.66
C ARG A 80 12.58 -3.39 0.73
N THR A 81 13.36 -4.17 -0.01
CA THR A 81 14.81 -4.00 -0.14
C THR A 81 15.14 -2.60 -0.66
N ALA A 82 14.53 -2.17 -1.77
CA ALA A 82 14.72 -0.84 -2.32
C ALA A 82 14.43 0.28 -1.31
N ARG A 83 13.42 0.10 -0.44
CA ARG A 83 13.02 1.06 0.59
C ARG A 83 13.99 1.13 1.77
N SER A 84 14.66 0.02 2.08
CA SER A 84 15.62 -0.08 3.19
C SER A 84 16.97 0.59 2.87
N VAL A 85 17.28 0.80 1.59
CA VAL A 85 18.53 1.46 1.20
C VAL A 85 18.37 2.98 1.21
N ASP A 86 19.35 3.68 1.77
CA ASP A 86 19.33 5.13 1.82
C ASP A 86 19.78 5.76 0.48
N PRO A 87 18.92 6.49 -0.25
CA PRO A 87 19.22 7.00 -1.58
C PRO A 87 20.20 8.20 -1.61
N VAL A 88 20.93 8.46 -0.51
CA VAL A 88 21.87 9.59 -0.40
C VAL A 88 23.13 9.35 -1.22
N SER A 89 23.57 8.10 -1.38
CA SER A 89 24.71 7.76 -2.22
C SER A 89 24.34 7.71 -3.72
N ARG A 90 25.20 8.26 -4.58
CA ARG A 90 25.02 8.24 -6.05
C ARG A 90 24.94 6.80 -6.58
N THR A 91 25.78 5.91 -6.08
CA THR A 91 25.81 4.49 -6.46
C THR A 91 24.52 3.79 -6.05
N VAL A 92 24.02 4.09 -4.84
CA VAL A 92 22.73 3.56 -4.36
C VAL A 92 21.57 4.08 -5.21
N ARG A 93 21.58 5.36 -5.62
CA ARG A 93 20.56 5.89 -6.54
C ARG A 93 20.57 5.17 -7.87
N GLN A 94 21.75 4.89 -8.44
CA GLN A 94 21.86 4.14 -9.69
C GLN A 94 21.31 2.72 -9.52
N TYR A 95 21.67 2.03 -8.44
CA TYR A 95 21.11 0.72 -8.12
C TYR A 95 19.58 0.75 -7.99
N ILE A 96 19.03 1.71 -7.24
CA ILE A 96 17.57 1.89 -7.09
C ILE A 96 16.91 2.15 -8.45
N ARG A 97 17.52 2.95 -9.34
CA ARG A 97 16.96 3.20 -10.69
C ARG A 97 16.91 1.93 -11.53
N GLU A 98 17.99 1.15 -11.55
CA GLU A 98 18.02 -0.12 -12.29
C GLU A 98 17.01 -1.12 -11.73
N LEU A 99 16.92 -1.23 -10.41
CA LEU A 99 15.93 -2.07 -9.75
C LEU A 99 14.49 -1.64 -10.10
N LEU A 100 14.19 -0.34 -10.03
CA LEU A 100 12.88 0.20 -10.39
C LEU A 100 12.52 -0.05 -11.86
N ARG A 101 13.48 0.08 -12.79
CA ARG A 101 13.26 -0.24 -14.21
C ARG A 101 12.92 -1.71 -14.42
N ARG A 102 13.66 -2.61 -13.77
CA ARG A 102 13.38 -4.05 -13.82
C ARG A 102 12.00 -4.36 -13.24
N LEU A 103 11.64 -3.77 -12.11
CA LEU A 103 10.32 -3.96 -11.50
C LEU A 103 9.20 -3.47 -12.43
N VAL A 104 9.35 -2.29 -13.05
CA VAL A 104 8.37 -1.80 -14.03
C VAL A 104 8.25 -2.76 -15.23
N ALA A 105 9.37 -3.29 -15.73
CA ALA A 105 9.36 -4.24 -16.84
C ALA A 105 8.67 -5.56 -16.49
N VAL A 106 8.98 -6.14 -15.32
CA VAL A 106 8.35 -7.39 -14.84
C VAL A 106 6.85 -7.22 -14.68
N VAL A 107 6.42 -6.13 -14.05
CA VAL A 107 4.98 -5.88 -13.80
C VAL A 107 4.25 -5.49 -15.10
N ASN A 108 4.90 -4.81 -16.06
CA ASN A 108 4.33 -4.59 -17.39
C ASN A 108 4.16 -5.90 -18.18
N TYR A 109 5.07 -6.87 -18.02
CA TYR A 109 4.99 -8.17 -18.73
C TYR A 109 3.82 -9.05 -18.25
N TRP A 110 3.17 -8.66 -17.16
CA TRP A 110 1.95 -9.29 -16.64
C TRP A 110 0.67 -8.79 -17.31
N GLU A 111 0.75 -7.74 -18.13
CA GLU A 111 -0.36 -7.38 -18.99
C GLU A 111 -0.41 -8.41 -20.13
N PRO A 112 -1.45 -9.26 -20.22
CA PRO A 112 -1.55 -10.18 -21.35
C PRO A 112 -1.63 -9.35 -22.62
N SER A 113 -0.67 -9.53 -23.53
CA SER A 113 -0.74 -8.99 -24.88
C SER A 113 -2.09 -9.38 -25.47
N LYS A 114 -2.96 -8.39 -25.67
CA LYS A 114 -4.22 -8.57 -26.41
C LYS A 114 -3.94 -8.99 -27.85
#